data_AF-A0A5J5R551-F1
#
_entry.id   AF-A0A5J5R551-F1
#
_cell.length_a   1.000
_cell.length_b   1.000
_cell.length_c   1.000
_cell.angle_alpha   90.00
_cell.angle_beta   90.00
_cell.angle_gamma   90.00
#
_symmetry.space_group_name_H-M   'P 1'
#
loop_
_entity.id
_entity.type
_entity.pdbx_description
1 polymer ?
#
loop_
_entity_poly.entity_id
_entity_poly.type
_entity_poly.pdbx_seq_one_letter_code
_entity_poly.pdbx_strand_id
1 'polypeptide(L)'
;MQQNSCFLILSLSILLLSLTFSDARKDALAGGWTPIKDIKDPHVMEIAKFAVDEYNKQSKVSLKLDEVVKGETQVVSGINYKLVLKAKDGSAVNTYEAVVWEKAWLHFRNLTSFTLVMD
;
A
#
# COMPACT_ATOMS: atom_id res chain seq x y z
N MET A 1 56.72 -17.81 -13.66
CA MET A 1 55.94 -17.95 -12.40
C MET A 1 55.45 -16.56 -11.97
N GLN A 2 54.28 -16.09 -12.41
CA GLN A 2 53.73 -14.82 -11.91
C GLN A 2 52.20 -14.63 -12.10
N GLN A 3 51.43 -15.69 -12.37
CA GLN A 3 49.98 -15.57 -12.61
C GLN A 3 49.09 -15.85 -11.38
N ASN A 4 49.64 -16.35 -10.28
CA ASN A 4 48.81 -16.82 -9.15
C ASN A 4 48.59 -15.75 -8.06
N SER A 5 49.34 -14.65 -8.11
CA SER A 5 49.33 -13.62 -7.04
C SER A 5 48.18 -12.61 -7.19
N CYS A 6 47.75 -12.28 -8.41
CA CYS A 6 46.63 -11.34 -8.63
C CYS A 6 45.26 -11.95 -8.30
N PHE A 7 45.06 -13.25 -8.58
CA PHE A 7 43.79 -13.94 -8.29
C PHE A 7 43.50 -14.06 -6.78
N LEU A 8 44.55 -14.22 -5.96
CA LEU A 8 44.42 -14.27 -4.50
C LEU A 8 44.08 -12.90 -3.90
N ILE A 9 44.62 -11.82 -4.45
CA ILE A 9 44.32 -10.45 -4.00
C ILE A 9 42.89 -10.04 -4.40
N LEU A 10 42.45 -10.41 -5.62
CA LEU A 10 41.09 -10.16 -6.10
C LEU A 10 40.04 -10.92 -5.27
N SER A 11 40.26 -12.19 -4.96
CA SER A 11 39.33 -12.99 -4.15
C SER A 11 39.20 -12.48 -2.71
N LEU A 12 40.30 -12.02 -2.09
CA LEU A 12 40.26 -11.47 -0.74
C LEU A 12 39.52 -10.11 -0.67
N SER A 13 39.66 -9.27 -1.71
CA SER A 13 38.92 -8.01 -1.79
C SER A 13 37.40 -8.20 -1.95
N ILE A 14 36.98 -9.25 -2.65
CA ILE A 14 35.55 -9.59 -2.82
C ILE A 14 34.94 -10.08 -1.51
N LEU A 15 35.69 -10.83 -0.70
CA LEU A 15 35.21 -11.31 0.61
C LEU A 15 35.01 -10.15 1.61
N LEU A 16 35.89 -9.13 1.58
CA LEU A 16 35.84 -7.98 2.49
C LEU A 16 34.70 -7.00 2.20
N LEU A 17 34.15 -6.99 0.97
CA LEU A 17 32.97 -6.17 0.63
C LEU A 17 31.67 -6.69 1.26
N SER A 18 31.64 -7.95 1.71
CA SER A 18 30.47 -8.59 2.34
C SER A 18 30.16 -8.09 3.75
N LEU A 19 31.07 -7.31 4.35
CA LEU A 19 30.97 -6.86 5.75
C LEU A 19 30.37 -5.46 5.92
N THR A 20 29.89 -4.83 4.85
CA THR A 20 29.06 -3.64 4.99
C THR A 20 27.66 -4.09 5.38
N PHE A 21 27.26 -3.85 6.63
CA PHE A 21 25.88 -3.88 7.07
C PHE A 21 25.05 -3.05 6.07
N SER A 22 24.33 -3.72 5.19
CA SER A 22 23.28 -3.08 4.40
C SER A 22 22.20 -2.69 5.37
N ASP A 23 22.18 -1.42 5.75
CA ASP A 23 20.99 -0.76 6.26
C ASP A 23 19.91 -0.98 5.20
N ALA A 24 19.03 -1.93 5.48
CA ALA A 24 18.05 -2.42 4.55
C ALA A 24 17.05 -1.29 4.29
N ARG A 25 17.33 -0.46 3.28
CA ARG A 25 16.28 0.23 2.56
C ARG A 25 15.34 -0.86 2.10
N LYS A 26 14.20 -1.00 2.80
CA LYS A 26 13.05 -1.74 2.31
C LYS A 26 12.53 -0.97 1.10
N ASP A 27 13.24 -1.08 -0.01
CA ASP A 27 12.69 -0.75 -1.30
C ASP A 27 11.50 -1.70 -1.47
N ALA A 28 10.29 -1.12 -1.44
CA ALA A 28 9.06 -1.88 -1.56
C ALA A 28 9.13 -2.68 -2.85
N LEU A 29 9.32 -4.01 -2.73
CA LEU A 29 9.36 -4.90 -3.87
C LEU A 29 8.04 -4.76 -4.63
N ALA A 30 8.13 -4.50 -5.93
CA ALA A 30 6.95 -4.44 -6.78
C ALA A 30 6.12 -5.72 -6.61
N GLY A 31 4.82 -5.56 -6.32
CA GLY A 31 3.87 -6.66 -6.09
C GLY A 31 3.52 -6.94 -4.62
N GLY A 32 4.29 -6.46 -3.64
CA GLY A 32 3.94 -6.57 -2.22
C GLY A 32 2.99 -5.47 -1.73
N TRP A 33 2.20 -5.76 -0.68
CA TRP A 33 1.50 -4.71 0.07
C TRP A 33 2.50 -3.94 0.93
N THR A 34 2.41 -2.61 0.89
CA THR A 34 3.29 -1.68 1.61
C THR A 34 2.44 -0.77 2.48
N PRO A 35 2.72 -0.67 3.79
CA PRO A 35 1.97 0.22 4.68
C PRO A 35 2.03 1.68 4.24
N ILE A 36 0.87 2.35 4.26
CA ILE A 36 0.76 3.80 4.07
C ILE A 36 1.21 4.47 5.35
N LYS A 37 2.25 5.31 5.26
CA LYS A 37 2.81 6.02 6.43
C LYS A 37 1.94 7.19 6.88
N ASP A 38 1.47 8.00 5.93
CA ASP A 38 0.58 9.12 6.19
C ASP A 38 -0.81 8.81 5.65
N ILE A 39 -1.68 8.33 6.53
CA ILE A 39 -3.08 8.03 6.21
C ILE A 39 -3.93 9.31 6.06
N LYS A 40 -3.40 10.48 6.45
CA LYS A 40 -4.04 11.78 6.29
C LYS A 40 -3.58 12.49 5.02
N ASP A 41 -2.72 11.86 4.23
CA ASP A 41 -2.35 12.35 2.91
C ASP A 41 -3.63 12.65 2.10
N PRO A 42 -3.75 13.83 1.45
CA PRO A 42 -4.95 14.23 0.74
C PRO A 42 -5.42 13.20 -0.29
N HIS A 43 -4.50 12.54 -0.99
CA HIS A 43 -4.83 11.52 -1.98
C HIS A 43 -5.41 10.26 -1.32
N VAL A 44 -4.86 9.84 -0.19
CA VAL A 44 -5.42 8.72 0.59
C VAL A 44 -6.83 9.03 1.07
N MET A 45 -7.07 10.26 1.53
CA MET A 45 -8.41 10.72 1.93
C MET A 45 -9.39 10.77 0.75
N GLU A 46 -8.94 11.16 -0.44
CA GLU A 46 -9.74 11.09 -1.67
C GLU A 46 -10.10 9.65 -2.04
N ILE A 47 -9.16 8.70 -1.91
CA ILE A 47 -9.41 7.28 -2.15
C ILE A 47 -10.44 6.74 -1.16
N ALA A 48 -10.32 7.08 0.13
CA ALA A 48 -11.29 6.67 1.15
C ALA A 48 -12.69 7.22 0.87
N LYS A 49 -12.77 8.51 0.50
CA LYS A 49 -14.05 9.14 0.13
C LYS A 49 -14.66 8.47 -1.10
N PHE A 50 -13.86 8.23 -2.15
CA PHE A 50 -14.29 7.52 -3.34
C PHE A 50 -14.85 6.13 -2.99
N ALA A 51 -14.17 5.38 -2.10
CA ALA A 51 -14.62 4.04 -1.70
C ALA A 51 -16.01 4.06 -1.06
N VAL A 52 -16.25 4.99 -0.12
CA VAL A 52 -17.55 5.13 0.55
C VAL A 52 -18.63 5.61 -0.43
N ASP A 53 -18.33 6.60 -1.27
CA ASP A 53 -19.28 7.15 -2.24
C ASP A 53 -19.69 6.10 -3.28
N GLU A 54 -18.73 5.32 -3.79
CA GLU A 54 -18.99 4.27 -4.77
C GLU A 54 -19.76 3.10 -4.14
N TYR A 55 -19.46 2.72 -2.89
CA TYR A 55 -20.24 1.72 -2.16
C TYR A 55 -21.69 2.18 -1.94
N ASN A 56 -21.89 3.43 -1.50
CA ASN A 56 -23.23 4.02 -1.33
C ASN A 56 -24.05 3.94 -2.62
N LYS A 57 -23.42 4.26 -3.76
CA LYS A 57 -24.03 4.19 -5.08
C LYS A 57 -24.39 2.74 -5.47
N GLN A 58 -23.49 1.78 -5.26
CA GLN A 58 -23.70 0.38 -5.64
C GLN A 58 -24.74 -0.32 -4.75
N SER A 59 -24.69 -0.06 -3.44
CA SER A 59 -25.54 -0.73 -2.44
C SER A 59 -26.80 0.05 -2.07
N LYS A 60 -27.00 1.26 -2.60
CA LYS A 60 -28.15 2.15 -2.32
C LYS A 60 -28.28 2.47 -0.82
N VAL A 61 -27.16 2.74 -0.16
CA VAL A 61 -27.06 3.14 1.25
C VAL A 61 -26.46 4.55 1.38
N SER A 62 -26.34 5.07 2.59
CA SER A 62 -25.85 6.43 2.84
C SER A 62 -24.85 6.49 4.00
N LEU A 63 -23.78 5.70 3.88
CA LEU A 63 -22.67 5.74 4.83
C LEU A 63 -21.92 7.07 4.74
N LYS A 64 -21.44 7.57 5.89
CA LYS A 64 -20.56 8.75 5.95
C LYS A 64 -19.18 8.34 6.43
N LEU A 65 -18.14 8.66 5.67
CA LEU A 65 -16.76 8.45 6.11
C LEU A 65 -16.52 9.19 7.43
N ASP A 66 -16.00 8.48 8.43
CA ASP A 66 -15.63 9.04 9.74
C ASP A 66 -14.11 9.24 9.82
N GLU A 67 -13.34 8.16 9.66
CA GLU A 67 -11.89 8.19 9.67
C GLU A 67 -11.27 7.06 8.84
N VAL A 68 -10.03 7.26 8.40
CA VAL A 68 -9.16 6.18 7.92
C VAL A 68 -8.32 5.72 9.11
N VAL A 69 -8.31 4.42 9.38
CA VAL A 69 -7.61 3.81 10.54
C VAL A 69 -6.20 3.39 10.15
N LYS A 70 -6.06 2.71 9.01
CA LYS A 70 -4.79 2.25 8.45
C LYS A 70 -4.97 1.97 6.96
N GLY A 71 -3.87 1.82 6.25
CA GLY A 71 -3.94 1.38 4.87
C GLY A 71 -2.62 0.83 4.34
N GLU A 72 -2.72 0.16 3.21
CA GLU A 72 -1.61 -0.40 2.47
C GLU A 72 -1.80 -0.11 0.98
N THR A 73 -0.69 0.05 0.26
CA THR A 73 -0.69 0.12 -1.20
C THR A 73 0.00 -1.08 -1.82
N GLN A 74 -0.39 -1.44 -3.04
CA GLN A 74 0.28 -2.46 -3.83
C GLN A 74 0.39 -1.99 -5.27
N VAL A 75 1.60 -2.06 -5.83
CA VAL A 75 1.84 -1.76 -7.25
C VAL A 75 1.42 -2.96 -8.10
N VAL A 76 0.58 -2.70 -9.09
CA VAL A 76 0.08 -3.64 -10.11
C VAL A 76 0.09 -2.94 -11.48
N SER A 77 -0.82 -3.26 -12.39
CA SER A 77 -1.16 -2.42 -13.56
C SER A 77 -1.93 -1.15 -13.13
N GLY A 78 -1.38 -0.39 -12.19
CA GLY A 78 -2.06 0.62 -11.37
C GLY A 78 -1.58 0.55 -9.92
N ILE A 79 -2.32 1.18 -9.01
CA ILE A 79 -2.10 1.08 -7.57
C ILE A 79 -3.38 0.55 -6.94
N ASN A 80 -3.27 -0.52 -6.16
CA ASN A 80 -4.34 -0.89 -5.23
C ASN A 80 -4.12 -0.13 -3.92
N TYR A 81 -5.18 0.45 -3.39
CA TYR A 81 -5.25 0.97 -2.03
C TYR A 81 -6.17 0.08 -1.24
N LYS A 82 -5.64 -0.58 -0.20
CA LYS A 82 -6.44 -1.30 0.79
C LYS A 82 -6.50 -0.44 2.04
N LEU A 83 -7.68 0.10 2.34
CA LEU A 83 -7.90 0.97 3.48
C LEU A 83 -8.82 0.30 4.48
N VAL A 84 -8.44 0.34 5.76
CA VAL A 84 -9.37 0.10 6.85
C VAL A 84 -9.88 1.45 7.31
N LEU A 85 -11.19 1.66 7.22
CA LEU A 85 -11.85 2.93 7.50
C LEU A 85 -13.07 2.71 8.40
N LYS A 86 -13.46 3.74 9.15
CA LYS A 86 -14.74 3.78 9.85
C LYS A 86 -15.73 4.60 9.06
N ALA A 87 -16.96 4.11 9.00
CA ALA A 87 -18.07 4.83 8.39
C ALA A 87 -19.30 4.78 9.29
N LYS A 88 -20.06 5.87 9.29
CA LYS A 88 -21.29 6.03 10.06
C LYS A 88 -22.50 5.61 9.24
N ASP A 89 -23.36 4.80 9.84
CA ASP A 89 -24.72 4.52 9.40
C ASP A 89 -25.70 5.07 10.46
N GLY A 90 -26.17 6.30 10.25
CA GLY A 90 -26.89 7.05 11.28
C GLY A 90 -26.00 7.31 12.51
N SER A 91 -26.35 6.70 13.64
CA SER A 91 -25.59 6.77 14.90
C SER A 91 -24.58 5.63 15.08
N ALA A 92 -24.69 4.55 14.31
CA ALA A 92 -23.78 3.42 14.40
C ALA A 92 -22.48 3.75 13.66
N VAL A 93 -21.34 3.38 14.25
CA VAL A 93 -20.02 3.48 13.61
C VAL A 93 -19.50 2.07 13.41
N ASN A 94 -19.23 1.71 12.17
CA ASN A 94 -18.71 0.40 11.78
C ASN A 94 -17.35 0.54 11.10
N THR A 95 -16.52 -0.49 11.23
CA THR A 95 -15.22 -0.57 10.56
C THR A 95 -15.35 -1.40 9.28
N TYR A 96 -14.73 -0.94 8.21
CA TYR A 96 -14.75 -1.58 6.91
C TYR A 96 -13.33 -1.68 6.34
N GLU A 97 -13.07 -2.76 5.59
CA GLU A 97 -11.94 -2.85 4.68
C GLU A 97 -12.45 -2.58 3.26
N ALA A 98 -11.87 -1.56 2.63
CA ALA A 98 -12.15 -1.19 1.25
C ALA A 98 -10.89 -1.35 0.39
N VAL A 99 -11.05 -1.89 -0.81
CA VAL A 99 -9.97 -1.97 -1.81
C VAL A 99 -10.37 -1.16 -3.03
N VAL A 100 -9.56 -0.17 -3.39
CA VAL A 100 -9.73 0.66 -4.58
C VAL A 100 -8.55 0.45 -5.51
N TRP A 101 -8.84 0.11 -6.76
CA TRP A 101 -7.84 0.07 -7.82
C TRP A 101 -7.83 1.37 -8.60
N GLU A 102 -6.69 2.06 -8.61
CA GLU A 102 -6.49 3.33 -9.29
C GLU A 102 -5.48 3.20 -10.44
N LYS A 103 -5.79 3.87 -11.56
CA LYS A 103 -4.83 4.20 -12.61
C LYS A 103 -4.90 5.70 -12.84
N ALA A 104 -4.08 6.45 -12.10
CA ALA A 104 -4.13 7.92 -12.08
C ALA A 104 -3.98 8.53 -13.49
N TRP A 105 -3.11 7.96 -14.33
CA TRP A 105 -2.88 8.39 -15.71
C TRP A 105 -4.06 8.17 -16.67
N LEU A 106 -5.10 7.43 -16.25
CA LEU A 106 -6.34 7.24 -17.00
C LEU A 106 -7.55 7.90 -16.32
N HIS A 107 -7.34 8.63 -15.22
CA HIS A 107 -8.42 9.13 -14.35
C HIS A 107 -9.42 8.02 -13.96
N PHE A 108 -8.89 6.82 -13.73
CA PHE A 108 -9.69 5.63 -13.46
C PHE A 108 -9.53 5.23 -12.00
N ARG A 109 -10.67 5.00 -11.33
CA ARG A 109 -10.77 4.34 -10.02
C ARG A 109 -11.89 3.31 -10.07
N ASN A 110 -11.69 2.17 -9.41
CA ASN A 110 -12.71 1.14 -9.26
C ASN A 110 -12.69 0.59 -7.84
N LEU A 111 -13.86 0.55 -7.19
CA LEU A 111 -14.03 -0.13 -5.91
C LEU A 111 -14.09 -1.64 -6.18
N THR A 112 -13.08 -2.38 -5.75
CA THR A 112 -12.98 -3.84 -5.98
C THR A 112 -13.47 -4.65 -4.78
N SER A 113 -13.47 -4.07 -3.58
CA SER A 113 -14.02 -4.68 -2.38
C SER A 113 -14.45 -3.62 -1.37
N PHE A 114 -15.53 -3.89 -0.64
CA PHE A 114 -15.96 -3.12 0.53
C PHE A 114 -16.64 -4.07 1.51
N THR A 115 -15.96 -4.39 2.61
CA THR A 115 -16.37 -5.47 3.54
C THR A 115 -16.38 -4.98 4.98
N LEU A 116 -17.41 -5.37 5.73
CA LEU A 116 -17.47 -5.11 7.17
C LEU A 116 -16.37 -5.91 7.86
N VAL A 117 -15.60 -5.24 8.71
CA VAL A 117 -14.63 -5.89 9.61
C VAL A 117 -15.34 -6.13 10.93
N MET A 118 -15.52 -7.41 11.28
CA MET A 118 -16.00 -7.79 12.61
C MET A 118 -14.82 -7.76 13.58
N ASP A 119 -15.03 -7.15 14.75
CA ASP A 119 -14.08 -7.19 15.87
C ASP A 119 -13.98 -8.61 16.48
#